data_AF-A0A3B8JPT2-F1
#
_entry.id   AF-A0A3B8JPT2-F1
#
_cell.length_a   1.000
_cell.length_b   1.000
_cell.length_c   1.000
_cell.angle_alpha   90.00
_cell.angle_beta   90.00
_cell.angle_gamma   90.00
#
_symmetry.space_group_name_H-M   'P 1'
#
loop_
_entity.id
_entity.type
_entity.pdbx_description
1 polymer ?
#
loop_
_entity_poly.entity_id
_entity_poly.type
_entity_poly.pdbx_seq_one_letter_code
_entity_poly.pdbx_strand_id
1 'polypeptide(L)'
;MADQVLTLDYELAELPSAQHRAGLAGLVMMVKWLKKFGEHPGICKLNWRSETAVILKIDRPGLEGLFGELYAGTKGKLKSKKPFKGKEPDDTETREITDPKTGKTKTETYYIY
;
A
#
# COMPACT_ATOMS: atom_id res chain seq x y z
N MET A 1 -28.35 -4.16 -12.27
CA MET A 1 -27.68 -3.76 -13.52
C MET A 1 -26.56 -4.76 -13.74
N ALA A 2 -26.37 -5.30 -14.95
CA ALA A 2 -25.23 -6.18 -15.19
C ALA A 2 -23.96 -5.36 -14.97
N ASP A 3 -23.11 -5.74 -14.01
CA ASP A 3 -21.85 -5.04 -13.77
C ASP A 3 -21.00 -5.12 -15.05
N GLN A 4 -20.78 -3.96 -15.67
CA GLN A 4 -20.04 -3.86 -16.92
C GLN A 4 -18.58 -4.26 -16.64
N VAL A 5 -18.15 -5.37 -17.22
CA VAL A 5 -16.77 -5.84 -17.10
C VAL A 5 -15.90 -5.07 -18.08
N LEU A 6 -14.98 -4.27 -17.56
CA LEU A 6 -13.91 -3.65 -18.32
C LEU A 6 -12.82 -4.71 -18.59
N THR A 7 -12.48 -4.88 -19.86
CA THR A 7 -11.36 -5.74 -20.27
C THR A 7 -10.27 -4.86 -20.84
N LEU A 8 -9.09 -4.97 -20.26
CA LEU A 8 -7.90 -4.26 -20.65
C LEU A 8 -6.88 -5.27 -21.18
N ASP A 9 -6.54 -5.19 -22.47
CA ASP A 9 -5.52 -6.03 -23.11
C ASP A 9 -4.32 -5.16 -23.45
N TYR A 10 -3.15 -5.51 -22.92
CA TYR A 10 -1.94 -4.71 -23.09
C TYR A 10 -0.69 -5.57 -23.26
N GLU A 11 0.22 -5.08 -24.10
CA GLU A 11 1.58 -5.59 -24.26
C GLU A 11 2.62 -4.51 -23.90
N LEU A 12 3.68 -4.89 -23.16
CA LEU A 12 4.69 -3.95 -22.67
C LEU A 12 5.34 -3.10 -23.76
N ALA A 13 5.51 -3.66 -24.97
CA ALA A 13 6.11 -2.97 -26.10
C ALA A 13 5.20 -1.88 -26.71
N GLU A 14 3.89 -1.99 -26.52
CA GLU A 14 2.89 -1.04 -27.04
C GLU A 14 2.71 0.18 -26.13
N LEU A 15 3.31 0.17 -24.92
CA LEU A 15 3.17 1.25 -23.96
C LEU A 15 4.11 2.43 -24.29
N PRO A 16 3.57 3.66 -24.39
CA PRO A 16 4.27 4.79 -25.02
C PRO A 16 5.43 5.36 -24.19
N SER A 17 5.52 5.01 -22.89
CA SER A 17 6.63 5.47 -22.06
C SER A 17 6.95 4.51 -20.91
N ALA A 18 8.12 4.72 -20.29
CA ALA A 18 8.54 3.98 -19.10
C ALA A 18 7.55 4.15 -17.92
N GLN A 19 6.92 5.33 -17.79
CA GLN A 19 5.91 5.58 -16.77
C GLN A 19 4.67 4.70 -16.97
N HIS A 20 4.21 4.55 -18.22
CA HIS A 20 3.07 3.67 -18.53
C HIS A 20 3.39 2.20 -18.22
N ARG A 21 4.61 1.74 -18.57
CA ARG A 21 5.09 0.40 -18.21
C ARG A 21 5.14 0.19 -16.70
N ALA A 22 5.68 1.16 -15.96
CA ALA A 22 5.73 1.11 -14.51
C ALA A 22 4.33 1.10 -13.87
N GLY A 23 3.41 1.92 -14.39
CA GLY A 23 2.01 1.95 -13.95
C GLY A 23 1.32 0.60 -14.14
N LEU A 24 1.48 -0.03 -15.30
CA LEU A 24 0.94 -1.37 -15.56
C LEU A 24 1.55 -2.43 -14.64
N ALA A 25 2.87 -2.40 -14.44
CA ALA A 25 3.55 -3.32 -13.52
C ALA A 25 3.01 -3.17 -12.09
N GLY A 26 2.78 -1.94 -11.64
CA GLY A 26 2.15 -1.64 -10.36
C GLY A 26 0.74 -2.22 -10.25
N LEU A 27 -0.09 -2.03 -11.29
CA LEU A 27 -1.44 -2.58 -11.33
C LEU A 27 -1.44 -4.12 -11.27
N VAL A 28 -0.58 -4.78 -12.06
CA VAL A 28 -0.39 -6.24 -12.02
C VAL A 28 -0.01 -6.72 -10.62
N MET A 29 0.89 -5.99 -9.95
CA MET A 29 1.30 -6.31 -8.58
C MET A 29 0.15 -6.16 -7.59
N MET A 30 -0.68 -5.11 -7.71
CA MET A 30 -1.84 -4.89 -6.84
C MET A 30 -2.89 -6.00 -7.01
N VAL A 31 -3.18 -6.44 -8.24
CA VAL A 31 -4.13 -7.53 -8.47
C VAL A 31 -3.59 -8.86 -7.92
N LYS A 32 -2.28 -9.12 -8.05
CA LYS A 32 -1.63 -10.27 -7.41
C LYS A 32 -1.70 -10.20 -5.89
N TRP A 33 -1.57 -8.99 -5.32
CA TRP A 33 -1.69 -8.75 -3.89
C TRP A 33 -3.11 -9.01 -3.39
N LEU A 34 -4.13 -8.46 -4.07
CA LEU A 34 -5.54 -8.65 -3.72
C LEU A 34 -5.93 -10.13 -3.70
N LYS A 35 -5.44 -10.94 -4.65
CA LYS A 35 -5.66 -12.39 -4.68
C LYS A 35 -5.15 -13.13 -3.44
N LYS A 36 -4.18 -12.58 -2.69
CA LYS A 36 -3.66 -13.21 -1.46
C LYS A 36 -4.63 -13.14 -0.29
N PHE A 37 -5.57 -12.21 -0.29
CA PHE A 37 -6.59 -12.08 0.76
C PHE A 37 -7.77 -13.03 0.57
N GLY A 38 -7.76 -13.85 -0.49
CA GLY A 38 -8.81 -14.81 -0.79
C GLY A 38 -9.90 -14.21 -1.68
N GLU A 39 -11.15 -14.54 -1.38
CA GLU A 39 -12.29 -14.02 -2.13
C GLU A 39 -12.51 -12.54 -1.82
N HIS A 40 -12.58 -11.73 -2.88
CA HIS A 40 -12.99 -10.34 -2.82
C HIS A 40 -14.28 -10.16 -3.65
N PRO A 41 -15.11 -9.14 -3.36
CA PRO A 41 -16.27 -8.83 -4.18
C PRO A 41 -15.87 -8.53 -5.63
N GLY A 42 -16.67 -9.01 -6.59
CA GLY A 42 -16.50 -8.72 -8.01
C GLY A 42 -15.36 -9.45 -8.72
N ILE A 43 -15.04 -8.96 -9.91
CA ILE A 43 -14.03 -9.47 -10.82
C ILE A 43 -12.83 -8.54 -10.77
N CYS A 44 -11.65 -9.08 -10.42
CA CYS A 44 -10.36 -8.41 -10.56
C CYS A 44 -9.30 -9.48 -10.85
N LYS A 45 -9.10 -9.81 -12.14
CA LYS A 45 -8.32 -11.00 -12.54
C LYS A 45 -7.39 -10.70 -13.70
N LEU A 46 -6.15 -11.19 -13.56
CA LEU A 46 -5.15 -11.22 -14.61
C LEU A 46 -5.18 -12.56 -15.36
N ASN A 47 -5.15 -12.48 -16.68
CA ASN A 47 -4.95 -13.60 -17.60
C ASN A 47 -3.70 -13.30 -18.44
N TRP A 48 -2.65 -14.08 -18.26
CA TRP A 48 -1.40 -13.91 -19.01
C TRP A 48 -1.55 -14.45 -20.43
N ARG A 49 -1.14 -13.66 -21.43
CA ARG A 49 -1.05 -14.09 -22.83
C ARG A 49 0.38 -14.50 -23.20
N SER A 50 1.37 -13.84 -22.61
CA SER A 50 2.80 -14.11 -22.74
C SER A 50 3.53 -13.58 -21.50
N GLU A 51 4.87 -13.61 -21.51
CA GLU A 51 5.69 -12.96 -20.47
C GLU A 51 5.56 -11.43 -20.47
N THR A 52 5.17 -10.84 -21.61
CA THR A 52 5.11 -9.39 -21.85
C THR A 52 3.70 -8.85 -22.07
N ALA A 53 2.69 -9.72 -22.16
CA ALA A 53 1.31 -9.35 -22.45
C ALA A 53 0.32 -9.96 -21.44
N VAL A 54 -0.62 -9.14 -20.99
CA VAL A 54 -1.59 -9.50 -19.96
C VAL A 54 -2.96 -8.89 -20.23
N ILE A 55 -4.00 -9.67 -20.02
CA ILE A 55 -5.38 -9.19 -19.98
C ILE A 55 -5.80 -9.00 -18.53
N LEU A 56 -6.21 -7.79 -18.16
CA LEU A 56 -6.91 -7.51 -16.91
C LEU A 56 -8.42 -7.43 -17.16
N LYS A 57 -9.18 -8.23 -16.44
CA LYS A 57 -10.64 -8.10 -16.36
C LYS A 57 -11.02 -7.53 -15.01
N ILE A 58 -11.81 -6.46 -15.02
CA ILE A 58 -12.23 -5.78 -13.81
C ILE A 58 -13.67 -5.28 -13.93
N ASP A 59 -14.48 -5.49 -12.90
CA ASP A 59 -15.79 -4.86 -12.75
C ASP A 59 -15.75 -3.78 -11.65
N ARG A 60 -16.87 -3.09 -11.42
CA ARG A 60 -16.94 -2.02 -10.42
C ARG A 60 -16.61 -2.53 -9.01
N PRO A 61 -17.21 -3.62 -8.48
CA PRO A 61 -16.86 -4.10 -7.15
C PRO A 61 -15.40 -4.55 -7.02
N GLY A 62 -14.82 -5.16 -8.07
CA GLY A 62 -13.41 -5.53 -8.08
C GLY A 62 -12.46 -4.32 -8.07
N LEU A 63 -12.83 -3.23 -8.75
CA LEU A 63 -12.10 -1.96 -8.70
C LEU A 63 -12.19 -1.30 -7.33
N GLU A 64 -13.37 -1.32 -6.71
CA GLU A 64 -13.56 -0.83 -5.34
C GLU A 64 -12.70 -1.62 -4.34
N GLY A 65 -12.60 -2.95 -4.49
CA GLY A 65 -11.70 -3.77 -3.67
C GLY A 65 -10.22 -3.42 -3.84
N LEU A 66 -9.78 -3.20 -5.09
CA LEU A 66 -8.39 -2.80 -5.37
C LEU A 66 -8.05 -1.43 -4.75
N PHE A 67 -8.96 -0.46 -4.86
CA PHE A 67 -8.77 0.84 -4.23
C PHE A 67 -8.88 0.78 -2.70
N GLY A 68 -9.78 -0.05 -2.17
CA GLY A 68 -9.89 -0.29 -0.74
C GLY A 68 -8.55 -0.70 -0.13
N GLU A 69 -7.84 -1.63 -0.77
CA GLU A 69 -6.49 -2.03 -0.34
C GLU A 69 -5.44 -0.94 -0.58
N LEU A 70 -5.47 -0.26 -1.73
CA LEU A 70 -4.50 0.79 -2.02
C LEU A 70 -4.57 1.95 -1.01
N TYR A 71 -5.79 2.30 -0.61
CA TYR A 71 -6.07 3.35 0.36
C TYR A 71 -6.32 2.82 1.77
N ALA A 72 -6.09 1.53 2.02
CA ALA A 72 -6.16 0.95 3.36
C ALA A 72 -5.05 1.58 4.20
N GLY A 73 -5.39 2.71 4.83
CA GLY A 73 -4.48 3.41 5.73
C GLY A 73 -4.14 2.50 6.88
N THR A 74 -2.87 2.13 7.02
CA THR A 74 -2.41 1.47 8.23
C THR A 74 -2.40 2.50 9.35
N LYS A 75 -3.06 2.21 10.48
CA LYS A 75 -2.85 2.95 11.72
C LYS A 75 -1.43 2.65 12.20
N GLY A 76 -0.50 3.55 11.89
CA GLY A 76 0.88 3.47 12.34
C GLY A 76 1.03 4.15 13.70
N LYS A 77 1.81 3.54 14.59
CA LYS A 77 2.22 4.17 15.84
C LYS A 77 3.21 5.30 15.54
N LEU A 78 2.84 6.54 15.85
CA LEU A 78 3.71 7.70 15.67
C LEU A 78 4.51 7.96 16.94
N LYS A 79 5.85 7.90 16.86
CA LYS A 79 6.74 8.25 17.98
C LYS A 79 7.07 9.73 17.95
N SER A 80 6.84 10.42 19.07
CA SER A 80 7.16 11.84 19.26
C SER A 80 7.98 12.05 20.52
N LYS A 81 8.96 12.95 20.50
CA LYS A 81 9.70 13.39 21.70
C LYS A 81 8.89 14.33 22.61
N LYS A 82 7.77 14.86 22.10
CA LYS A 82 6.90 15.79 22.83
C LYS A 82 5.46 15.29 22.79
N PRO A 83 4.70 15.42 23.88
CA PRO A 83 3.29 15.07 23.86
C PRO A 83 2.52 16.03 22.94
N PHE A 84 1.53 15.50 22.23
CA PHE A 84 0.60 16.28 21.42
C PHE A 84 -0.40 17.01 22.31
N LYS A 85 -0.63 18.30 22.03
CA LYS A 85 -1.52 19.13 22.82
C LYS A 85 -2.96 18.60 22.72
N GLY A 86 -3.53 18.17 23.85
CA GLY A 86 -4.92 17.69 23.93
C GLY A 86 -5.13 16.25 23.44
N LYS A 87 -4.06 15.46 23.20
CA LYS A 87 -4.15 14.02 22.92
C LYS A 87 -3.30 13.24 23.91
N GLU A 88 -3.92 12.31 24.63
CA GLU A 88 -3.17 11.36 25.46
C GLU A 88 -2.44 10.35 24.59
N PRO A 89 -1.16 10.04 24.91
CA PRO A 89 -0.41 9.03 24.19
C PRO A 89 -0.99 7.64 24.45
N ASP A 90 -0.98 6.79 23.43
CA ASP A 90 -1.35 5.37 23.55
C ASP A 90 -0.32 4.60 24.39
N ASP A 91 0.95 5.04 24.39
CA ASP A 91 2.04 4.44 25.15
C ASP A 91 3.24 5.40 25.33
N THR A 92 4.17 5.10 26.23
CA THR A 92 5.40 5.86 26.43
C THR A 92 6.62 4.95 26.56
N GLU A 93 7.69 5.27 25.83
CA GLU A 93 8.95 4.51 25.82
C GLU A 93 10.09 5.40 26.30
N THR A 94 10.81 4.99 27.36
CA THR A 94 12.04 5.65 27.81
C THR A 94 13.26 4.91 27.28
N ARG A 95 14.22 5.66 26.74
CA ARG A 95 15.51 5.11 26.32
C ARG A 95 16.65 5.89 26.92
N GLU A 96 17.67 5.19 27.39
CA GLU A 96 18.95 5.79 27.70
C GLU A 96 19.74 5.97 26.41
N ILE A 97 20.01 7.22 26.05
CA ILE A 97 20.83 7.58 24.91
C ILE A 97 22.14 8.11 25.46
N THR A 98 23.24 7.47 25.08
CA THR A 98 24.58 7.97 25.37
C THR A 98 24.95 9.01 24.31
N ASP A 99 25.28 10.22 24.75
CA ASP A 99 25.75 11.27 23.85
C ASP A 99 27.14 10.90 23.30
N PRO A 100 27.30 10.68 21.98
CA PRO A 100 28.57 10.26 21.39
C PRO A 100 29.69 11.31 21.51
N LYS A 101 29.37 12.57 21.84
CA LYS A 101 30.36 13.64 22.02
C LYS A 101 30.83 13.81 23.46
N THR A 102 29.97 13.49 24.44
CA THR A 102 30.25 13.76 25.86
C THR A 102 30.32 12.51 26.72
N GLY A 103 29.93 11.34 26.18
CA GLY A 103 29.91 10.06 26.90
C GLY A 103 28.86 9.99 28.02
N LYS A 104 28.06 11.04 28.20
CA LYS A 104 27.04 11.10 29.26
C LYS A 104 25.76 10.42 28.76
N THR A 105 25.20 9.56 29.60
CA THR A 105 23.88 8.96 29.39
C THR A 105 22.79 9.99 29.71
N LYS A 106 21.82 10.12 28.81
CA LYS A 106 20.63 10.93 29.00
C LYS A 106 19.40 10.07 28.72
N THR A 107 18.46 10.07 29.64
CA THR A 107 17.16 9.44 29.43
C THR A 107 16.30 10.34 28.55
N GLU A 108 15.84 9.81 27.42
CA GLU A 108 14.83 10.46 26.58
C GLU A 108 13.51 9.66 26.64
N THR A 109 12.41 10.38 26.84
CA THR A 109 11.05 9.82 26.79
C THR A 109 10.43 10.07 25.42
N TYR A 110 9.85 9.03 24.83
CA TYR A 110 9.08 9.07 23.60
C TYR A 110 7.62 8.76 23.90
N TYR A 111 6.72 9.54 23.32
CA TYR A 111 5.27 9.39 23.38
C TYR A 111 4.80 8.74 22.09
N ILE A 112 3.98 7.70 22.20
CA ILE A 112 3.50 6.89 21.08
C ILE A 112 2.01 7.17 20.88
N TYR A 113 1.60 7.42 19.64
CA TYR A 113 0.26 7.89 19.24
C TYR A 113 -0.34 7.16 18.05
#